data_AF-A0A8X6KI78-F1
#
_entry.id   AF-A0A8X6KI78-F1
#
_cell.length_a   1.000
_cell.length_b   1.000
_cell.length_c   1.000
_cell.angle_alpha   90.00
_cell.angle_beta   90.00
_cell.angle_gamma   90.00
#
_symmetry.space_group_name_H-M   'P 1'
#
loop_
_entity.id
_entity.type
_entity.pdbx_description
1 polymer ?
#
loop_
_entity_poly.entity_id
_entity_poly.type
_entity_poly.pdbx_seq_one_letter_code
_entity_poly.pdbx_strand_id
1 'polypeptide(L)'
;MDEVNDFYVTLPSNSSLSVFPKNTQAAFRTKLAPPIILSGAWEVGLSEIFVPRTWFNIGNHNNKYSITYEETKILWKRIMVNMKSE
;
A
#
# COMPACT_ATOMS: atom_id res chain seq x y z
N MET A 1 -17.48 11.58 -22.78
CA MET A 1 -16.27 11.84 -21.98
C MET A 1 -15.88 10.51 -21.41
N ASP A 2 -14.69 10.02 -21.73
CA ASP A 2 -14.24 8.72 -21.22
C ASP A 2 -14.15 8.82 -19.69
N GLU A 3 -14.94 8.01 -18.99
CA GLU A 3 -14.80 7.86 -17.54
C GLU A 3 -13.43 7.27 -17.25
N VAL A 4 -12.63 7.99 -16.46
CA VAL A 4 -11.38 7.46 -15.91
C VAL A 4 -11.78 6.39 -14.90
N ASN A 5 -11.55 5.12 -15.28
CA ASN A 5 -11.94 3.93 -14.50
C ASN A 5 -10.78 3.38 -13.65
N ASP A 6 -9.68 4.10 -13.57
CA ASP A 6 -8.46 3.70 -12.88
C ASP A 6 -7.72 4.91 -12.30
N PHE A 7 -6.95 4.69 -11.23
CA PHE A 7 -6.13 5.73 -10.61
C PHE A 7 -4.95 5.11 -9.86
N TYR A 8 -3.93 5.93 -9.62
CA TYR A 8 -2.76 5.54 -8.84
C TYR A 8 -2.87 6.06 -7.40
N VAL A 9 -2.35 5.27 -6.46
CA VAL A 9 -2.21 5.67 -5.05
C VAL A 9 -0.75 5.51 -4.63
N THR A 10 -0.15 6.62 -4.17
CA THR A 10 1.17 6.58 -3.55
C THR A 10 1.03 6.31 -2.06
N LEU A 11 1.74 5.30 -1.55
CA LEU A 11 1.66 4.87 -0.15
C LEU A 11 3.03 4.98 0.55
N PRO A 12 3.45 6.19 0.99
CA PRO A 12 4.73 6.35 1.68
C PRO A 12 4.70 5.74 3.08
N SER A 13 5.75 4.99 3.44
CA SER A 13 5.85 4.27 4.71
C SER A 13 5.93 5.14 5.96
N ASN A 14 6.32 6.41 5.82
CA ASN A 14 6.50 7.38 6.90
C ASN A 14 5.38 8.43 7.03
N SER A 15 4.39 8.44 6.13
CA SER A 15 3.41 9.52 6.01
C SER A 15 2.40 9.61 7.15
N SER A 16 2.22 8.54 7.94
CA SER A 16 1.12 8.39 8.88
C SER A 16 1.56 8.07 10.31
N LEU A 17 2.78 8.43 10.70
CA LEU A 17 3.34 8.17 12.03
C LEU A 17 2.54 8.84 13.17
N SER A 18 1.90 9.98 12.91
CA SER A 18 1.05 10.66 13.90
C SER A 18 -0.21 9.86 14.26
N VAL A 19 -0.71 9.03 13.34
CA VAL A 19 -1.94 8.23 13.51
C VAL A 19 -1.60 6.76 13.78
N PHE A 20 -0.54 6.25 13.18
CA PHE A 20 -0.03 4.88 13.33
C PHE A 20 1.42 4.94 13.86
N PRO A 21 1.62 5.23 15.16
CA PRO A 21 2.95 5.45 15.74
C PRO A 21 3.83 4.19 15.75
N LYS A 22 3.25 3.00 15.50
CA LYS A 22 3.98 1.73 15.39
C LYS A 22 4.44 1.38 13.97
N ASN A 23 4.20 2.25 12.99
CA ASN A 23 4.66 2.01 11.62
C ASN A 23 6.18 1.89 11.58
N THR A 24 6.66 0.92 10.82
CA THR A 24 8.07 0.78 10.42
C THR A 24 8.15 0.77 8.90
N GLN A 25 9.35 0.96 8.33
CA GLN A 25 9.50 0.93 6.87
C GLN A 25 9.08 -0.42 6.25
N ALA A 26 9.26 -1.53 6.97
CA ALA A 26 8.92 -2.88 6.52
C ALA A 26 7.46 -3.28 6.83
N ALA A 27 6.77 -2.56 7.72
CA ALA A 27 5.39 -2.84 8.11
C ALA A 27 4.69 -1.53 8.49
N PHE A 28 3.86 -1.01 7.60
CA PHE A 28 3.18 0.27 7.79
C PHE A 28 1.74 0.25 7.29
N ARG A 29 0.96 1.22 7.78
CA ARG A 29 -0.35 1.59 7.27
C ARG A 29 -0.38 3.07 6.95
N THR A 30 -0.95 3.44 5.81
CA THR A 30 -1.13 4.83 5.37
C THR A 30 -2.56 5.29 5.60
N LYS A 31 -2.76 6.49 6.14
CA LYS A 31 -4.07 7.16 6.21
C LYS A 31 -4.28 7.91 4.91
N LEU A 32 -5.31 7.52 4.16
CA LEU A 32 -5.72 8.21 2.93
C LEU A 32 -6.66 9.37 3.29
N ALA A 33 -6.41 10.54 2.70
CA ALA A 33 -7.27 11.72 2.84
C ALA A 33 -7.32 12.44 1.47
N PRO A 34 -8.49 12.53 0.82
CA PRO A 34 -9.80 11.97 1.21
C PRO A 34 -9.87 10.43 1.12
N PRO A 35 -10.90 9.80 1.73
CA PRO A 35 -11.17 8.36 1.55
C PRO A 35 -11.44 8.01 0.08
N ILE A 36 -10.94 6.86 -0.35
CA ILE A 36 -11.19 6.34 -1.70
C ILE A 36 -12.47 5.50 -1.67
N ILE A 37 -13.43 5.84 -2.52
CA ILE A 37 -14.68 5.12 -2.67
C ILE A 37 -14.58 4.24 -3.91
N LEU A 38 -14.56 2.92 -3.71
CA LEU A 38 -14.51 1.93 -4.77
C LEU A 38 -15.91 1.35 -4.98
N SER A 39 -16.65 1.83 -5.98
CA SER A 39 -17.94 1.28 -6.38
C SER A 39 -17.78 0.16 -7.40
N GLY A 40 -18.42 -0.99 -7.18
CA GLY A 40 -18.34 -2.15 -8.08
C GLY A 40 -17.15 -3.06 -7.79
N ALA A 41 -16.77 -3.87 -8.77
CA ALA A 41 -15.62 -4.74 -8.69
C ALA A 41 -14.36 -3.99 -9.12
N TRP A 42 -13.32 -4.04 -8.28
CA TRP A 42 -12.03 -3.41 -8.54
C TRP A 42 -10.93 -4.46 -8.43
N GLU A 43 -9.95 -4.34 -9.32
CA GLU A 43 -8.67 -5.01 -9.21
C GLU A 43 -7.61 -4.00 -8.77
N VAL A 44 -6.59 -4.49 -8.07
CA VAL A 44 -5.46 -3.65 -7.65
C VAL A 44 -4.16 -4.34 -8.04
N GLY A 45 -3.20 -3.53 -8.49
CA GLY A 45 -1.87 -3.98 -8.88
C GLY A 45 -0.80 -3.07 -8.30
N LEU A 46 0.39 -3.63 -8.08
CA LEU A 46 1.56 -2.83 -7.74
C LEU A 46 2.17 -2.28 -9.04
N SER A 47 2.13 -0.96 -9.23
CA SER A 47 2.75 -0.31 -10.39
C SER A 47 4.24 -0.01 -10.16
N GLU A 48 4.60 0.45 -8.96
CA GLU A 48 5.96 0.85 -8.60
C GLU A 48 6.22 0.61 -7.12
N ILE A 49 7.46 0.24 -6.76
CA ILE A 49 7.92 0.14 -5.37
C ILE A 49 9.32 0.73 -5.21
N PHE A 50 9.49 1.59 -4.22
CA PHE A 50 10.79 2.10 -3.79
C PHE A 50 11.22 1.44 -2.48
N VAL A 51 12.27 0.61 -2.54
CA VAL A 51 12.85 -0.02 -1.35
C VAL A 51 14.13 0.74 -0.99
N PRO A 52 14.16 1.48 0.13
CA PRO A 52 15.34 2.24 0.51
C PRO A 52 16.49 1.27 0.83
N ARG A 53 17.46 1.19 -0.07
CA ARG A 53 18.73 0.51 0.13
C ARG A 53 19.86 1.36 -0.43
N THR A 54 20.88 1.59 0.40
CA THR A 54 22.16 2.16 -0.04
C THR A 54 23.12 1.02 -0.30
N TRP A 55 23.66 0.94 -1.51
CA TRP A 55 24.70 -0.02 -1.85
C TRP A 55 26.00 0.72 -2.13
N PHE A 56 26.99 0.52 -1.26
CA PHE A 56 28.33 1.04 -1.50
C PHE A 56 29.05 0.20 -2.56
N ASN A 57 28.81 -1.12 -2.59
CA ASN A 57 29.32 -2.05 -3.59
C ASN A 57 28.28 -3.16 -3.85
N ILE A 58 28.06 -3.53 -5.12
CA ILE A 58 27.29 -4.72 -5.50
C ILE A 58 28.25 -5.91 -5.58
N GLY A 59 28.00 -6.96 -4.81
CA GLY A 59 28.78 -8.19 -4.76
C GLY A 59 27.89 -9.43 -4.68
N ASN A 60 28.49 -10.61 -4.60
CA ASN A 60 27.79 -11.91 -4.70
C ASN A 60 26.71 -12.15 -3.63
N HIS A 61 26.69 -11.36 -2.56
CA HIS A 61 25.76 -11.53 -1.44
C HIS A 61 24.63 -10.48 -1.40
N ASN A 62 24.65 -9.45 -2.25
CA ASN A 62 23.68 -8.34 -2.19
C ASN A 62 23.13 -7.93 -3.57
N ASN A 63 23.22 -8.83 -4.55
CA ASN A 63 22.81 -8.62 -5.94
C ASN A 63 21.48 -9.31 -6.31
N LYS A 64 20.76 -9.90 -5.35
CA LYS A 64 19.50 -10.61 -5.60
C LYS A 64 18.32 -9.95 -4.89
N TYR A 65 17.26 -9.72 -5.66
CA TYR A 65 15.91 -9.47 -5.16
C TYR A 65 15.00 -10.62 -5.58
N SER A 66 14.02 -10.93 -4.76
CA SER A 66 13.01 -11.93 -5.06
C SER A 66 11.69 -11.41 -4.57
N ILE A 67 10.70 -11.43 -5.45
CA ILE A 67 9.31 -11.12 -5.13
C ILE A 67 8.64 -12.47 -4.95
N THR A 68 8.23 -12.77 -3.72
CA THR A 68 7.47 -13.97 -3.38
C THR A 68 6.02 -13.58 -3.20
N TYR A 69 5.14 -14.21 -3.95
CA TYR A 69 3.70 -14.11 -3.74
C TYR A 69 3.28 -15.33 -2.93
N GLU A 70 2.74 -15.13 -1.73
CA GLU A 70 1.93 -16.17 -1.10
C GLU A 70 0.56 -16.12 -1.78
N GLU A 71 -0.02 -17.28 -2.11
CA GLU A 71 -1.44 -17.37 -2.47
C GLU A 71 -2.25 -16.84 -1.29
N THR A 72 -2.57 -15.54 -1.35
CA THR A 72 -3.27 -14.89 -0.27
C THR A 72 -4.73 -15.29 -0.44
N LYS A 73 -5.25 -16.17 0.43
CA LYS A 73 -6.70 -16.36 0.54
C LYS A 73 -7.30 -14.99 0.81
N ILE A 74 -8.03 -14.45 -0.17
CA ILE A 74 -8.70 -13.16 -0.08
C ILE A 74 -9.72 -13.25 1.05
N LEU A 75 -9.37 -12.70 2.22
CA LEU A 75 -10.28 -12.53 3.34
C LEU A 75 -11.03 -11.21 3.11
N TRP A 76 -12.28 -11.30 2.65
CA TRP A 76 -13.19 -10.17 2.54
C TRP A 76 -13.45 -9.54 3.93
N LYS A 77 -12.63 -8.57 4.33
CA LYS A 77 -12.85 -7.82 5.57
C LYS A 77 -13.56 -6.51 5.25
N ARG A 78 -14.87 -6.49 5.51
CA ARG A 78 -15.73 -5.31 5.40
C ARG A 78 -15.22 -4.22 6.36
N ILE A 79 -14.66 -3.14 5.83
CA ILE A 79 -14.40 -1.93 6.61
C ILE A 79 -15.75 -1.24 6.80
N MET A 80 -16.43 -1.52 7.91
CA MET A 80 -17.57 -0.70 8.34
C MET A 80 -17.03 0.56 8.98
N VAL A 81 -17.08 1.68 8.26
CA VAL A 81 -16.90 3.00 8.85
C VAL A 81 -18.22 3.36 9.53
N ASN A 82 -18.26 3.28 10.86
CA ASN A 82 -19.37 3.81 11.64
C ASN A 82 -19.35 5.33 11.53
N MET A 83 -20.23 5.90 10.72
CA MET A 83 -20.66 7.29 10.90
C MET A 83 -21.61 7.31 12.10
N LYS A 84 -21.13 7.81 13.24
CA LYS A 84 -22.02 8.23 14.32
C LYS A 84 -22.66 9.55 13.89
N SER A 85 -23.97 9.53 13.68
CA SER A 85 -24.80 10.74 13.66
C SER A 85 -24.92 11.24 15.09
N GLU A 86 -24.45 12.47 15.34
CA GLU A 86 -24.98 13.33 16.40
C GLU A 86 -26.22 14.06 15.89
#